data_AF-A0A7X5XR74-F1
#
_entry.id   AF-A0A7X5XR74-F1
#
_cell.length_a   1.000
_cell.length_b   1.000
_cell.length_c   1.000
_cell.angle_alpha   90.00
_cell.angle_beta   90.00
_cell.angle_gamma   90.00
#
_symmetry.space_group_name_H-M   'P 1'
#
loop_
_entity.id
_entity.type
_entity.pdbx_description
1 polymer ?
#
loop_
_entity_poly.entity_id
_entity_poly.type
_entity_poly.pdbx_seq_one_letter_code
_entity_poly.pdbx_strand_id
1 'polypeptide(L)'
;MKVHFIRTGDRRYGVRIERDATPSLVMDPAPGFDPDLPHDMVHFAVEAALGLKSGVFGQIAAGGNAGSFHIGGPDGGDAREHRRAARKQASKGQKLVQAQGRDGELSEIAAFLFDVAWRSGQRPDGPAQRAALGEAERVRATLSADERARIDAVRPQVFEDFERLSQAWRGLRVGEALVLEWPSGQPIG
;
A
#
# COMPACT_ATOMS: atom_id res chain seq x y z
N MET A 1 -9.97 -10.05 -1.36
CA MET A 1 -9.22 -9.79 -0.10
C MET A 1 -9.66 -8.42 0.41
N LYS A 2 -9.95 -8.28 1.71
CA LYS A 2 -10.37 -6.99 2.28
C LYS A 2 -9.20 -6.31 2.98
N VAL A 3 -9.02 -5.01 2.74
CA VAL A 3 -7.96 -4.20 3.34
C VAL A 3 -8.61 -3.09 4.13
N HIS A 4 -8.36 -3.07 5.44
CA HIS A 4 -8.83 -2.05 6.37
C HIS A 4 -7.69 -1.08 6.62
N PHE A 5 -7.85 0.16 6.21
CA PHE A 5 -7.00 1.27 6.61
C PHE A 5 -7.65 1.97 7.80
N ILE A 6 -7.00 1.92 8.95
CA ILE A 6 -7.57 2.29 10.24
C ILE A 6 -6.84 3.52 10.76
N ARG A 7 -7.57 4.60 11.09
CA ARG A 7 -6.98 5.76 11.77
C ARG A 7 -6.82 5.43 13.25
N THR A 8 -5.65 4.95 13.66
CA THR A 8 -5.40 4.47 15.04
C THR A 8 -4.99 5.60 16.00
N GLY A 9 -4.71 6.80 15.50
CA GLY A 9 -4.46 8.01 16.31
C GLY A 9 -4.31 9.26 15.43
N ASP A 10 -4.05 10.42 16.04
CA ASP A 10 -4.02 11.71 15.33
C ASP A 10 -2.98 11.77 14.19
N ARG A 11 -1.83 11.12 14.40
CA ARG A 11 -0.74 11.01 13.42
C ARG A 11 -0.30 9.56 13.24
N ARG A 12 -1.25 8.63 13.33
CA ARG A 12 -1.00 7.20 13.29
C ARG A 12 -2.12 6.50 12.53
N TYR A 13 -1.73 5.52 11.73
CA TYR A 13 -2.68 4.59 11.14
C TYR A 13 -2.15 3.17 11.25
N GLY A 14 -3.04 2.22 11.04
CA GLY A 14 -2.71 0.81 10.91
C GLY A 14 -3.42 0.21 9.71
N VAL A 15 -2.92 -0.93 9.26
CA VAL A 15 -3.52 -1.71 8.18
C VAL A 15 -3.86 -3.10 8.71
N ARG A 16 -5.10 -3.54 8.48
CA ARG A 16 -5.55 -4.90 8.79
C ARG A 16 -6.09 -5.55 7.53
N ILE A 17 -5.73 -6.80 7.29
CA ILE A 17 -6.06 -7.50 6.05
C ILE A 17 -6.78 -8.80 6.38
N GLU A 18 -7.96 -8.97 5.77
CA GLU A 18 -8.77 -10.18 5.86
C GLU A 18 -8.72 -10.95 4.53
N ARG A 19 -8.44 -12.25 4.64
CA ARG A 19 -8.37 -13.18 3.51
C ARG A 19 -9.09 -14.46 3.92
N ASP A 20 -9.81 -15.06 2.98
CA ASP A 20 -10.63 -16.24 3.25
C ASP A 20 -9.82 -17.37 3.89
N ALA A 21 -10.39 -17.95 4.95
CA ALA A 21 -9.83 -19.09 5.67
C ALA A 21 -8.38 -18.93 6.16
N THR A 22 -7.91 -17.69 6.38
CA THR A 22 -6.59 -17.43 6.97
C THR A 22 -6.66 -16.38 8.08
N PRO A 23 -5.76 -16.43 9.07
CA PRO A 23 -5.68 -15.39 10.09
C PRO A 23 -5.45 -14.00 9.48
N SER A 24 -6.06 -12.99 10.08
CA SER A 24 -5.87 -11.60 9.65
C SER A 24 -4.42 -11.19 9.81
N LEU A 25 -3.93 -10.40 8.85
CA LEU A 25 -2.63 -9.76 8.95
C LEU A 25 -2.79 -8.32 9.42
N VAL A 26 -1.86 -7.86 10.26
CA VAL A 26 -1.88 -6.53 10.86
C VAL A 26 -0.52 -5.87 10.70
N MET A 27 -0.53 -4.56 10.50
CA MET A 27 0.60 -3.65 10.62
C MET A 27 0.12 -2.40 11.36
N ASP A 28 0.46 -2.28 12.64
CA ASP A 28 0.09 -1.14 13.49
C ASP A 28 1.22 -0.84 14.51
N PRO A 29 1.87 0.35 14.46
CA PRO A 29 1.64 1.40 13.47
C PRO A 29 2.14 1.00 12.10
N ALA A 30 1.43 1.46 11.07
CA ALA A 30 1.95 1.50 9.71
C ALA A 30 2.90 2.70 9.53
N PRO A 31 3.99 2.56 8.74
CA PRO A 31 4.92 3.65 8.47
C PRO A 31 4.31 4.66 7.48
N GLY A 32 4.89 5.86 7.37
CA GLY A 32 4.50 6.80 6.30
C GLY A 32 3.11 7.42 6.50
N PHE A 33 2.75 7.76 7.73
CA PHE A 33 1.52 8.54 7.99
C PHE A 33 1.55 9.86 7.20
N ASP A 34 0.44 10.14 6.54
CA ASP A 34 0.17 11.42 5.89
C ASP A 34 -1.32 11.78 6.13
N PRO A 35 -1.64 13.05 6.41
CA PRO A 35 -3.00 13.46 6.73
C PRO A 35 -3.95 13.39 5.55
N ASP A 36 -3.43 13.48 4.32
CA ASP A 36 -4.24 13.51 3.10
C ASP A 36 -4.35 12.14 2.46
N LEU A 37 -3.24 11.38 2.37
CA LEU A 37 -3.23 10.05 1.77
C LEU A 37 -2.07 9.21 2.32
N PRO A 38 -2.33 8.20 3.17
CA PRO A 38 -1.30 7.33 3.74
C PRO A 38 -0.49 6.56 2.70
N HIS A 39 0.78 6.30 3.00
CA HIS A 39 1.71 5.61 2.10
C HIS A 39 1.17 4.26 1.59
N ASP A 40 0.60 3.42 2.46
CA ASP A 40 0.05 2.13 2.03
C ASP A 40 -1.19 2.27 1.12
N MET A 41 -1.94 3.39 1.19
CA MET A 41 -3.05 3.63 0.25
C MET A 41 -2.52 4.00 -1.15
N VAL A 42 -1.38 4.70 -1.22
CA VAL A 42 -0.67 4.97 -2.48
C VAL A 42 -0.28 3.65 -3.13
N HIS A 43 0.41 2.75 -2.40
CA HIS A 43 0.73 1.42 -2.90
C HIS A 43 -0.50 0.65 -3.35
N PHE A 44 -1.57 0.68 -2.56
CA PHE A 44 -2.81 -0.02 -2.87
C PHE A 44 -3.37 0.42 -4.24
N ALA A 45 -3.57 1.71 -4.48
CA ALA A 45 -4.17 2.15 -5.74
C ALA A 45 -3.23 1.95 -6.93
N VAL A 46 -1.93 2.20 -6.74
CA VAL A 46 -0.92 2.08 -7.81
C VAL A 46 -0.72 0.63 -8.23
N GLU A 47 -0.55 -0.28 -7.28
CA GLU A 47 -0.37 -1.71 -7.59
C GLU A 47 -1.63 -2.29 -8.24
N ALA A 48 -2.82 -1.90 -7.79
CA ALA A 48 -4.10 -2.32 -8.37
C ALA A 48 -4.21 -1.87 -9.83
N ALA A 49 -3.98 -0.57 -10.09
CA ALA A 49 -4.10 0.01 -11.43
C ALA A 49 -3.07 -0.57 -12.42
N LEU A 50 -1.84 -0.81 -11.98
CA LEU A 50 -0.77 -1.39 -12.80
C LEU A 50 -0.84 -2.92 -12.91
N GLY A 51 -1.68 -3.57 -12.09
CA GLY A 51 -1.78 -5.03 -11.99
C GLY A 51 -0.50 -5.68 -11.44
N LEU A 52 0.23 -5.00 -10.56
CA LEU A 52 1.46 -5.50 -9.95
C LEU A 52 1.13 -6.58 -8.94
N LYS A 53 1.78 -7.74 -9.06
CA LYS A 53 1.50 -8.94 -8.25
C LYS A 53 2.57 -9.20 -7.21
N SER A 54 3.74 -8.59 -7.38
CA SER A 54 4.89 -8.72 -6.50
C SER A 54 5.10 -7.53 -5.57
N GLY A 55 4.24 -6.51 -5.65
CA GLY A 55 4.20 -5.41 -4.68
C GLY A 55 3.64 -5.84 -3.32
N VAL A 56 3.38 -4.88 -2.43
CA VAL A 56 2.89 -5.08 -1.06
C VAL A 56 1.59 -5.90 -1.05
N PHE A 57 0.54 -5.42 -1.71
CA PHE A 57 -0.78 -6.06 -1.66
C PHE A 57 -0.85 -7.28 -2.56
N GLY A 58 -0.13 -7.27 -3.69
CA GLY A 58 0.06 -8.45 -4.53
C GLY A 58 0.68 -9.63 -3.78
N GLN A 59 1.77 -9.40 -3.04
CA GLN A 59 2.40 -10.42 -2.21
C GLN A 59 1.47 -10.93 -1.12
N ILE A 60 0.71 -10.05 -0.47
CA ILE A 60 -0.22 -10.44 0.59
C ILE A 60 -1.38 -11.27 0.01
N ALA A 61 -1.87 -10.92 -1.17
CA ALA A 61 -2.86 -11.72 -1.90
C ALA A 61 -2.31 -13.10 -2.29
N ALA A 62 -1.03 -13.22 -2.61
CA ALA A 62 -0.33 -14.49 -2.85
C ALA A 62 -0.07 -15.30 -1.55
N GLY A 63 -0.46 -14.77 -0.39
CA GLY A 63 -0.31 -15.40 0.93
C GLY A 63 0.97 -15.01 1.67
N GLY A 64 1.74 -14.04 1.16
CA GLY A 64 2.87 -13.42 1.84
C GLY A 64 2.44 -12.41 2.90
N ASN A 65 3.43 -11.66 3.41
CA ASN A 65 3.23 -10.64 4.42
C ASN A 65 3.96 -9.32 4.10
N ALA A 66 4.48 -9.18 2.87
CA ALA A 66 5.25 -8.02 2.41
C ALA A 66 6.40 -7.60 3.34
N GLY A 67 6.92 -8.52 4.17
CA GLY A 67 8.00 -8.26 5.12
C GLY A 67 7.59 -7.55 6.42
N SER A 68 6.51 -6.76 6.43
CA SER A 68 6.12 -5.92 7.57
C SER A 68 4.86 -6.41 8.31
N PHE A 69 3.97 -7.15 7.65
CA PHE A 69 2.74 -7.62 8.26
C PHE A 69 2.95 -8.87 9.12
N HIS A 70 2.20 -8.97 10.20
CA HIS A 70 2.20 -10.15 11.09
C HIS A 70 0.78 -10.65 11.33
N ILE A 71 0.64 -11.92 11.73
CA ILE A 71 -0.66 -12.43 12.16
C ILE A 71 -1.10 -11.66 13.40
N GLY A 72 -2.34 -11.18 13.40
CA GLY A 72 -2.97 -10.51 14.56
C GLY A 72 -2.90 -11.36 15.83
N GLY A 73 -3.18 -10.75 16.99
CA GLY A 73 -3.10 -11.44 18.28
C GLY A 73 -3.92 -12.75 18.32
N PRO A 74 -3.59 -13.71 19.21
CA PRO A 74 -4.39 -14.90 19.37
C PRO A 74 -5.76 -14.49 19.92
N ASP A 75 -6.81 -14.56 19.09
CA ASP A 75 -8.19 -14.33 19.51
C ASP A 75 -8.69 -15.51 20.38
N GLY A 76 -8.14 -15.63 21.59
CA GLY A 76 -8.47 -16.69 22.56
C GLY A 76 -7.98 -18.10 22.20
N GLY A 77 -7.20 -18.26 21.12
CA GLY A 77 -6.68 -19.55 20.65
C GLY A 77 -5.37 -20.02 21.31
N ASP A 78 -4.95 -21.26 21.00
CA ASP A 78 -3.70 -21.84 21.50
C ASP A 78 -2.49 -21.01 21.01
N ALA A 79 -1.76 -20.43 21.96
CA ALA A 79 -0.55 -19.66 21.71
C ALA A 79 0.52 -20.45 20.93
N ARG A 80 0.55 -21.79 21.06
CA ARG A 80 1.47 -22.64 20.29
C ARG A 80 1.07 -22.71 18.82
N GLU A 81 -0.20 -22.86 18.51
CA GLU A 81 -0.71 -22.85 17.14
C GLU A 81 -0.50 -21.49 16.48
N HIS A 82 -0.78 -20.41 17.21
CA HIS A 82 -0.50 -19.04 16.76
C HIS A 82 0.98 -18.85 16.39
N ARG A 83 1.91 -19.26 17.26
CA ARG A 83 3.36 -19.19 16.97
C ARG A 83 3.75 -20.01 15.73
N ARG A 84 3.16 -21.19 15.54
CA ARG A 84 3.41 -22.03 14.36
C ARG A 84 2.90 -21.35 13.09
N ALA A 85 1.69 -20.80 13.12
CA ALA A 85 1.12 -20.05 12.01
C ALA A 85 1.97 -18.82 11.66
N ALA A 86 2.40 -18.03 12.66
CA ALA A 86 3.22 -16.84 12.47
C ALA A 86 4.57 -17.18 11.81
N ARG A 87 5.24 -18.26 12.23
CA ARG A 87 6.48 -18.74 11.61
C ARG A 87 6.27 -19.18 10.16
N LYS A 88 5.19 -19.91 9.88
CA LYS A 88 4.83 -20.32 8.52
C LYS A 88 4.57 -19.11 7.63
N GLN A 89 3.85 -18.11 8.16
CA GLN A 89 3.57 -16.85 7.47
C GLN A 89 4.86 -16.09 7.14
N ALA A 90 5.75 -15.92 8.13
CA ALA A 90 7.03 -15.23 7.94
C ALA A 90 7.92 -15.94 6.91
N SER A 91 8.02 -17.28 6.97
CA SER A 91 8.81 -18.04 6.00
C SER A 91 8.26 -17.91 4.58
N LYS A 92 6.93 -17.99 4.40
CA LYS A 92 6.32 -17.79 3.09
C LYS A 92 6.50 -16.36 2.59
N GLY A 93 6.32 -15.37 3.46
CA GLY A 93 6.54 -13.96 3.16
C GLY A 93 7.96 -13.67 2.70
N GLN A 94 8.97 -14.15 3.42
CA GLN A 94 10.37 -13.98 3.06
C GLN A 94 10.69 -14.54 1.66
N LYS A 95 10.15 -15.70 1.30
CA LYS A 95 10.33 -16.28 -0.05
C LYS A 95 9.72 -15.40 -1.14
N LEU A 96 8.54 -14.81 -0.88
CA LEU A 96 7.87 -13.94 -1.84
C LEU A 96 8.60 -12.60 -2.01
N VAL A 97 9.09 -12.01 -0.91
CA VAL A 97 9.93 -10.80 -0.95
C VAL A 97 11.21 -11.05 -1.77
N GLN A 98 11.89 -12.18 -1.52
CA GLN A 98 13.08 -12.56 -2.29
C GLN A 98 12.80 -12.79 -3.78
N ALA A 99 11.57 -13.20 -4.12
CA ALA A 99 11.13 -13.46 -5.49
C ALA A 99 10.46 -12.24 -6.16
N GLN A 100 10.43 -11.06 -5.52
CA GLN A 100 9.65 -9.92 -6.00
C GLN A 100 10.07 -9.44 -7.39
N GLY A 101 11.37 -9.55 -7.69
CA GLY A 101 11.99 -9.12 -8.94
C GLY A 101 11.65 -7.68 -9.33
N ARG A 102 11.62 -7.44 -10.64
CA ARG A 102 11.36 -6.11 -11.21
C ARG A 102 9.96 -5.56 -10.89
N ASP A 103 8.98 -6.44 -10.72
CA ASP A 103 7.60 -6.04 -10.45
C ASP A 103 7.46 -5.43 -9.04
N GLY A 104 8.22 -5.95 -8.05
CA GLY A 104 8.31 -5.35 -6.72
C GLY A 104 9.01 -3.99 -6.74
N GLU A 105 10.12 -3.87 -7.46
CA GLU A 105 10.81 -2.58 -7.64
C GLU A 105 9.92 -1.54 -8.34
N LEU A 106 9.16 -1.97 -9.35
CA LEU A 106 8.24 -1.11 -10.09
C LEU A 106 7.09 -0.62 -9.20
N SER A 107 6.67 -1.40 -8.20
CA SER A 107 5.68 -0.93 -7.21
C SER A 107 6.19 0.29 -6.44
N GLU A 108 7.39 0.21 -5.87
CA GLU A 108 8.01 1.31 -5.13
C GLU A 108 8.24 2.54 -6.02
N ILE A 109 8.78 2.34 -7.22
CA ILE A 109 9.03 3.43 -8.17
C ILE A 109 7.72 4.09 -8.58
N ALA A 110 6.70 3.32 -8.96
CA ALA A 110 5.43 3.87 -9.40
C ALA A 110 4.71 4.60 -8.25
N ALA A 111 4.72 4.03 -7.03
CA ALA A 111 4.15 4.67 -5.85
C ALA A 111 4.81 6.03 -5.59
N PHE A 112 6.14 6.09 -5.63
CA PHE A 112 6.89 7.34 -5.49
C PHE A 112 6.54 8.36 -6.59
N LEU A 113 6.54 7.95 -7.86
CA LEU A 113 6.27 8.86 -8.98
C LEU A 113 4.84 9.42 -8.93
N PHE A 114 3.84 8.58 -8.63
CA PHE A 114 2.45 9.03 -8.50
C PHE A 114 2.25 9.93 -7.28
N ASP A 115 2.84 9.59 -6.13
CA ASP A 115 2.73 10.40 -4.91
C ASP A 115 3.29 11.81 -5.13
N VAL A 116 4.51 11.92 -5.68
CA VAL A 116 5.13 13.22 -5.97
C VAL A 116 4.30 14.01 -6.98
N ALA A 117 3.87 13.37 -8.07
CA ALA A 117 3.13 14.04 -9.14
C ALA A 117 1.73 14.49 -8.72
N TRP A 118 1.05 13.75 -7.84
CA TRP A 118 -0.27 14.13 -7.33
C TRP A 118 -0.16 15.25 -6.29
N ARG A 119 0.81 15.16 -5.37
CA ARG A 119 1.03 16.18 -4.34
C ARG A 119 1.59 17.48 -4.90
N SER A 120 2.23 17.45 -6.08
CA SER A 120 2.70 18.67 -6.72
C SER A 120 1.57 19.63 -7.09
N GLY A 121 0.38 19.09 -7.38
CA GLY A 121 -0.83 19.89 -7.65
C GLY A 121 -1.48 20.50 -6.40
N GLN A 122 -1.13 20.02 -5.21
CA GLN A 122 -1.76 20.44 -3.94
C GLN A 122 -0.84 21.25 -3.05
N ARG A 123 0.47 21.07 -3.15
CA ARG A 123 1.47 21.74 -2.32
C ARG A 123 1.96 23.04 -2.99
N PRO A 124 2.27 24.09 -2.22
CA PRO A 124 2.84 25.31 -2.78
C PRO A 124 4.24 25.05 -3.36
N ASP A 125 4.59 25.81 -4.41
CA ASP A 125 5.94 25.79 -4.97
C ASP A 125 6.96 26.23 -3.92
N GLY A 126 7.97 25.38 -3.71
CA GLY A 126 9.00 25.58 -2.71
C GLY A 126 10.20 24.66 -2.94
N PRO A 127 11.35 24.92 -2.26
CA PRO A 127 12.57 24.15 -2.48
C PRO A 127 12.41 22.64 -2.31
N ALA A 128 11.64 22.21 -1.30
CA ALA A 128 11.37 20.79 -1.06
C ALA A 128 10.54 20.14 -2.18
N GLN A 129 9.55 20.86 -2.71
CA GLN A 129 8.72 20.36 -3.81
C GLN A 129 9.54 20.25 -5.10
N ARG A 130 10.34 21.26 -5.43
CA ARG A 130 11.25 21.23 -6.59
C ARG A 130 12.28 20.11 -6.49
N ALA A 131 12.82 19.86 -5.30
CA ALA A 131 13.72 18.73 -5.07
C ALA A 131 13.03 17.37 -5.29
N ALA A 132 11.80 17.20 -4.80
CA ALA A 132 11.01 15.99 -5.02
C ALA A 132 10.68 15.77 -6.51
N LEU A 133 10.28 16.82 -7.22
CA LEU A 133 10.03 16.76 -8.67
C LEU A 133 11.30 16.40 -9.45
N GLY A 134 12.44 17.00 -9.11
CA GLY A 134 13.71 16.68 -9.75
C GLY A 134 14.17 15.24 -9.47
N GLU A 135 13.88 14.69 -8.28
CA GLU A 135 14.13 13.27 -8.00
C GLU A 135 13.17 12.37 -8.79
N ALA A 136 11.88 12.72 -8.88
CA ALA A 136 10.92 12.01 -9.69
C ALA A 136 11.33 11.97 -11.18
N GLU A 137 11.86 13.07 -11.72
CA GLU A 137 12.40 13.11 -13.09
C GLU A 137 13.59 12.16 -13.26
N ARG A 138 14.54 12.16 -12.32
CA ARG A 138 15.69 11.24 -12.33
C ARG A 138 15.27 9.77 -12.26
N VAL A 139 14.38 9.44 -11.32
CA VAL A 139 13.85 8.08 -11.16
C VAL A 139 13.11 7.65 -12.42
N ARG A 140 12.26 8.51 -12.98
CA ARG A 140 11.53 8.24 -14.22
C ARG A 140 12.46 8.01 -15.42
N ALA A 141 13.62 8.66 -15.46
CA ALA A 141 14.62 8.44 -16.50
C ALA A 141 15.25 7.03 -16.45
N THR A 142 15.19 6.34 -15.31
CA THR A 142 15.74 4.97 -15.16
C THR A 142 14.81 3.88 -15.71
N LEU A 143 13.53 4.20 -15.93
CA LEU A 143 12.53 3.27 -16.44
C LEU A 143 12.76 2.91 -17.91
N SER A 144 12.26 1.75 -18.34
CA SER A 144 12.17 1.43 -19.77
C SER A 144 11.07 2.26 -20.46
N ALA A 145 11.04 2.27 -21.79
CA ALA A 145 9.97 2.93 -22.54
C ALA A 145 8.60 2.32 -22.24
N ASP A 146 8.54 0.99 -22.14
CA ASP A 146 7.31 0.25 -21.86
C ASP A 146 6.82 0.50 -20.42
N GLU A 147 7.73 0.56 -19.45
CA GLU A 147 7.39 0.89 -18.06
C GLU A 147 6.82 2.31 -17.95
N ARG A 148 7.45 3.29 -18.62
CA ARG A 148 6.92 4.65 -18.68
C ARG A 148 5.54 4.69 -19.31
N ALA A 149 5.35 4.01 -20.45
CA ALA A 149 4.07 3.98 -21.15
C ALA A 149 2.95 3.37 -20.28
N ARG A 150 3.25 2.28 -19.55
CA ARG A 150 2.28 1.67 -18.61
C ARG A 150 1.91 2.60 -17.47
N ILE A 151 2.89 3.28 -16.86
CA ILE A 151 2.63 4.27 -15.80
C ILE A 151 1.79 5.43 -16.34
N ASP A 152 2.13 5.95 -17.51
CA ASP A 152 1.40 7.09 -18.10
C ASP A 152 -0.05 6.72 -18.44
N ALA A 153 -0.27 5.50 -18.93
CA ALA A 153 -1.59 5.01 -19.31
C ALA A 153 -2.58 4.93 -18.13
N VAL A 154 -2.11 4.57 -16.94
CA VAL A 154 -2.98 4.43 -15.76
C VAL A 154 -3.09 5.71 -14.92
N ARG A 155 -2.33 6.76 -15.26
CA ARG A 155 -2.27 7.99 -14.48
C ARG A 155 -3.62 8.65 -14.20
N PRO A 156 -4.56 8.79 -15.17
CA PRO A 156 -5.85 9.39 -14.89
C PRO A 156 -6.63 8.62 -13.82
N GLN A 157 -6.66 7.29 -13.91
CA GLN A 157 -7.33 6.42 -12.95
C GLN A 157 -6.71 6.52 -11.56
N VAL A 158 -5.37 6.47 -11.46
CA VAL A 158 -4.67 6.55 -10.17
C VAL A 158 -4.94 7.89 -9.49
N PHE A 159 -4.98 9.00 -10.25
CA PHE A 159 -5.26 10.32 -9.67
C PHE A 159 -6.71 10.44 -9.20
N GLU A 160 -7.67 9.88 -9.95
CA GLU A 160 -9.07 9.81 -9.50
C GLU A 160 -9.20 8.99 -8.21
N ASP A 161 -8.51 7.86 -8.13
CA ASP A 161 -8.47 7.04 -6.91
C ASP A 161 -7.82 7.77 -5.74
N PHE A 162 -6.72 8.51 -5.96
CA PHE A 162 -6.07 9.28 -4.90
C PHE A 162 -6.98 10.38 -4.34
N GLU A 163 -7.70 11.12 -5.19
CA GLU A 163 -8.67 12.12 -4.74
C GLU A 163 -9.77 11.50 -3.89
N ARG A 164 -10.37 10.41 -4.39
CA ARG A 164 -11.44 9.69 -3.70
C ARG A 164 -10.97 9.13 -2.35
N LEU A 165 -9.82 8.46 -2.33
CA LEU A 165 -9.24 7.88 -1.13
C LEU A 165 -8.83 8.97 -0.13
N SER A 166 -8.28 10.09 -0.62
CA SER A 166 -7.91 11.21 0.22
C SER A 166 -9.12 11.86 0.89
N GLN A 167 -10.22 12.04 0.15
CA GLN A 167 -11.46 12.56 0.72
C GLN A 167 -12.01 11.62 1.80
N ALA A 168 -12.07 10.31 1.51
CA ALA A 168 -12.54 9.32 2.47
C ALA A 168 -11.65 9.28 3.73
N TRP A 169 -10.33 9.29 3.56
CA TRP A 169 -9.36 9.24 4.66
C TRP A 169 -9.43 10.46 5.59
N ARG A 170 -9.60 11.66 5.03
CA ARG A 170 -9.76 12.90 5.80
C ARG A 170 -11.05 12.94 6.61
N GLY A 171 -12.08 12.23 6.14
CA GLY A 171 -13.36 12.12 6.83
C GLY A 171 -13.34 11.19 8.05
N LEU A 172 -12.34 10.30 8.18
CA LEU A 172 -12.28 9.34 9.28
C LEU A 172 -11.87 9.97 10.61
N ARG A 173 -12.57 9.59 11.67
CA ARG A 173 -12.19 9.81 13.07
C ARG A 173 -11.20 8.75 13.54
N VAL A 174 -10.52 9.03 14.64
CA VAL A 174 -9.70 8.02 15.33
C VAL A 174 -10.59 6.84 15.75
N GLY A 175 -10.16 5.63 15.41
CA GLY A 175 -10.89 4.38 15.61
C GLY A 175 -11.70 3.92 14.39
N GLU A 176 -11.94 4.79 13.40
CA GLU A 176 -12.67 4.44 12.18
C GLU A 176 -11.74 3.86 11.10
N ALA A 177 -12.35 3.14 10.16
CA ALA A 177 -11.64 2.45 9.09
C ALA A 177 -12.28 2.66 7.72
N LEU A 178 -11.44 2.86 6.70
CA LEU A 178 -11.82 2.71 5.30
C LEU A 178 -11.52 1.27 4.88
N VAL A 179 -12.52 0.55 4.37
CA VAL A 179 -12.38 -0.84 3.93
C VAL A 179 -12.46 -0.90 2.42
N LEU A 180 -11.41 -1.45 1.79
CA LEU A 180 -11.31 -1.57 0.34
C LEU A 180 -11.20 -3.04 -0.07
N GLU A 181 -11.75 -3.36 -1.24
CA GLU A 181 -11.56 -4.65 -1.88
C GLU A 181 -10.33 -4.63 -2.78
N TRP A 182 -9.38 -5.54 -2.54
CA TRP A 182 -8.28 -5.78 -3.46
C TRP A 182 -8.66 -6.81 -4.54
N PRO A 183 -8.38 -6.57 -5.84
CA PRO A 183 -7.67 -5.41 -6.41
C PRO A 183 -8.58 -4.31 -6.98
N SER A 184 -9.90 -4.39 -6.82
CA SER A 184 -10.84 -3.45 -7.47
C SER A 184 -10.78 -2.03 -6.91
N GLY A 185 -10.28 -1.87 -5.69
CA GLY A 185 -10.22 -0.61 -4.94
C GLY A 185 -11.56 0.00 -4.58
N GLN A 186 -12.64 -0.76 -4.78
CA GLN A 186 -13.98 -0.37 -4.40
C GLN A 186 -14.12 -0.44 -2.88
N PRO A 187 -14.80 0.55 -2.26
CA PRO A 187 -15.18 0.46 -0.87
C PRO A 187 -16.04 -0.78 -0.60
N ILE A 188 -15.84 -1.41 0.56
CA ILE A 188 -16.70 -2.47 1.07
C ILE A 188 -17.44 -1.93 2.30
N GLY A 189 -18.77 -1.79 2.20
CA GLY A 189 -19.62 -1.33 3.29
C GLY A 189 -20.50 -0.17 2.87
#